data_AF-A0A4S2H985-F1
#
_entry.id   AF-A0A4S2H985-F1
#
_cell.length_a   1.000
_cell.length_b   1.000
_cell.length_c   1.000
_cell.angle_alpha   90.00
_cell.angle_beta   90.00
_cell.angle_gamma   90.00
#
_symmetry.space_group_name_H-M   'P 1'
#
loop_
_entity.id
_entity.type
_entity.pdbx_description
1 polymer ?
#
loop_
_entity_poly.entity_id
_entity_poly.type
_entity_poly.pdbx_seq_one_letter_code
_entity_poly.pdbx_strand_id
1 'polypeptide(L)'
;MTGHTPVYQRVLGEDWLRLPEVTRQLHSPAPVSVFEGTADIEGAEHPLATLIAGRAGLPQSGAGVPALIRVSMDGDTEIITRDYGGTVFETRQSAVSTPRGMRLREQVGSVVFTLRLEAGPHGLDFHQENATVMGVPLPGFLRPILHARERADAGEHLFEVEVALPGLGRLVRYRGRLRPSGTGPVLPRSDEMKSPV
;
A
#
# COMPACT_ATOMS: atom_id res chain seq x y z
N MET A 1 -4.36 -26.77 6.31
CA MET A 1 -4.15 -25.40 5.84
C MET A 1 -4.99 -24.49 6.72
N THR A 2 -4.40 -23.90 7.76
CA THR A 2 -5.11 -22.95 8.62
C THR A 2 -5.38 -21.71 7.79
N GLY A 3 -6.61 -21.57 7.29
CA GLY A 3 -7.02 -20.39 6.53
C GLY A 3 -6.95 -19.18 7.45
N HIS A 4 -5.95 -18.33 7.26
CA HIS A 4 -5.87 -17.06 7.97
C HIS A 4 -6.89 -16.12 7.33
N THR A 5 -7.72 -15.49 8.15
CA THR A 5 -8.62 -14.44 7.65
C THR A 5 -7.76 -13.26 7.17
N PRO A 6 -7.93 -12.79 5.92
CA PRO A 6 -7.15 -11.67 5.41
C PRO A 6 -7.27 -10.42 6.30
N VAL A 7 -6.25 -9.56 6.28
CA VAL A 7 -6.20 -8.35 7.12
C VAL A 7 -7.39 -7.46 6.84
N TYR A 8 -7.71 -7.24 5.56
CA TYR A 8 -8.82 -6.38 5.17
C TYR A 8 -10.17 -6.92 5.61
N GLN A 9 -10.38 -8.24 5.53
CA GLN A 9 -11.61 -8.85 6.04
C GLN A 9 -11.75 -8.67 7.55
N ARG A 10 -10.65 -8.73 8.32
CA ARG A 10 -10.69 -8.44 9.77
C ARG A 10 -10.94 -6.97 10.10
N VAL A 11 -10.43 -6.04 9.27
CA VAL A 11 -10.65 -4.60 9.48
C VAL A 11 -12.07 -4.18 9.10
N LEU A 12 -12.59 -4.68 7.97
CA LEU A 12 -13.89 -4.28 7.42
C LEU A 12 -15.06 -5.08 8.00
N GLY A 13 -14.84 -6.30 8.51
CA GLY A 13 -15.93 -7.15 8.98
C GLY A 13 -16.93 -7.46 7.86
N GLU A 14 -18.22 -7.24 8.12
CA GLU A 14 -19.29 -7.50 7.14
C GLU A 14 -19.18 -6.63 5.88
N ASP A 15 -18.63 -5.41 6.01
CA ASP A 15 -18.43 -4.49 4.88
C ASP A 15 -17.45 -5.02 3.82
N TRP A 16 -16.65 -6.04 4.16
CA TRP A 16 -15.78 -6.76 3.22
C TRP A 16 -16.55 -7.24 1.99
N LEU A 17 -17.78 -7.72 2.17
CA LEU A 17 -18.60 -8.25 1.07
C LEU A 17 -19.10 -7.18 0.11
N ARG A 18 -19.01 -5.90 0.48
CA ARG A 18 -19.37 -4.77 -0.39
C ARG A 18 -18.27 -4.42 -1.38
N LEU A 19 -17.04 -4.87 -1.14
CA LEU A 19 -15.93 -4.62 -2.06
C LEU A 19 -16.13 -5.31 -3.41
N PRO A 20 -15.68 -4.68 -4.51
CA PRO A 20 -15.56 -5.35 -5.79
C PRO A 20 -14.71 -6.62 -5.69
N GLU A 21 -15.08 -7.62 -6.48
CA GLU A 21 -14.41 -8.93 -6.45
C GLU A 21 -12.91 -8.84 -6.73
N VAL A 22 -12.49 -8.03 -7.71
CA VAL A 22 -11.06 -7.85 -8.04
C VAL A 22 -10.27 -7.23 -6.87
N THR A 23 -10.89 -6.35 -6.08
CA THR A 23 -10.28 -5.77 -4.87
C THR A 23 -10.20 -6.80 -3.75
N ARG A 24 -11.23 -7.64 -3.59
CA ARG A 24 -11.16 -8.74 -2.61
C ARG A 24 -10.06 -9.74 -2.96
N GLN A 25 -9.87 -10.07 -4.23
CA GLN A 25 -8.81 -10.97 -4.69
C GLN A 25 -7.41 -10.45 -4.37
N LEU A 26 -7.17 -9.15 -4.54
CA LEU A 26 -5.91 -8.52 -4.16
C LEU A 26 -5.61 -8.73 -2.66
N HIS A 27 -6.64 -8.50 -1.83
CA HIS A 27 -6.57 -8.59 -0.37
C HIS A 27 -7.02 -9.97 0.17
N SER A 28 -6.87 -11.04 -0.61
CA SER A 28 -7.12 -12.44 -0.19
C SER A 28 -5.95 -13.35 -0.58
N PRO A 29 -4.73 -13.06 -0.11
CA PRO A 29 -3.54 -13.83 -0.48
C PRO A 29 -3.65 -15.31 -0.10
N ALA A 30 -3.53 -16.21 -1.09
CA ALA A 30 -3.53 -17.65 -0.88
C ALA A 30 -2.65 -18.41 -1.91
N PRO A 31 -1.37 -18.71 -1.62
CA PRO A 31 -0.55 -18.15 -0.54
C PRO A 31 -0.11 -16.70 -0.83
N VAL A 32 -0.17 -16.29 -2.10
CA VAL A 32 0.22 -14.97 -2.58
C VAL A 32 -0.80 -14.53 -3.63
N SER A 33 -1.30 -13.30 -3.53
CA SER A 33 -2.03 -12.64 -4.61
C SER A 33 -1.04 -11.86 -5.46
N VAL A 34 -1.06 -12.08 -6.78
CA VAL A 34 -0.17 -11.39 -7.72
C VAL A 34 -1.00 -10.60 -8.72
N PHE A 35 -0.63 -9.35 -8.92
CA PHE A 35 -1.33 -8.40 -9.77
C PHE A 35 -0.35 -7.66 -10.65
N GLU A 36 -0.67 -7.53 -11.93
CA GLU A 36 0.19 -6.91 -12.94
C GLU A 36 -0.57 -5.84 -13.73
N GLY A 37 0.15 -4.82 -14.18
CA GLY A 37 -0.41 -3.77 -15.02
C GLY A 37 0.54 -2.60 -15.19
N THR A 38 0.00 -1.38 -15.09
CA THR A 38 0.75 -0.15 -15.35
C THR A 38 0.46 0.91 -14.31
N ALA A 39 1.46 1.74 -14.01
CA ALA A 39 1.33 2.89 -13.11
C ALA A 39 1.86 4.18 -13.76
N ASP A 40 1.22 5.30 -13.46
CA ASP A 40 1.76 6.65 -13.62
C ASP A 40 2.25 7.12 -12.25
N ILE A 41 3.45 7.69 -12.20
CA ILE A 41 4.14 8.10 -10.98
C ILE A 41 4.61 9.53 -11.13
N GLU A 42 4.15 10.36 -10.21
CA GLU A 42 4.51 11.75 -10.05
C GLU A 42 5.36 11.87 -8.80
N GLY A 43 6.65 12.18 -8.97
CA GLY A 43 7.56 12.36 -7.85
C GLY A 43 7.34 13.63 -7.05
N ALA A 44 8.33 13.92 -6.22
CA ALA A 44 8.32 15.02 -5.27
C ALA A 44 8.24 16.41 -5.93
N GLU A 45 7.53 17.33 -5.29
CA GLU A 45 7.36 18.72 -5.77
C GLU A 45 8.55 19.63 -5.44
N HIS A 46 9.40 19.25 -4.47
CA HIS A 46 10.49 20.07 -3.96
C HIS A 46 11.80 19.29 -3.82
N PRO A 47 12.98 19.94 -3.94
CA PRO A 47 14.28 19.26 -3.80
C PRO A 47 14.47 18.54 -2.46
N LEU A 48 14.01 19.14 -1.36
CA LEU A 48 14.05 18.50 -0.04
C LEU A 48 13.10 17.29 0.04
N ALA A 49 11.93 17.38 -0.58
CA ALA A 49 10.99 16.26 -0.72
C ALA A 49 11.61 15.14 -1.57
N THR A 50 12.38 15.44 -2.61
CA THR A 50 13.12 14.45 -3.40
C THR A 50 14.14 13.68 -2.56
N LEU A 51 14.88 14.38 -1.69
CA LEU A 51 15.84 13.73 -0.79
C LEU A 51 15.14 12.78 0.19
N ILE A 52 14.02 13.22 0.76
CA ILE A 52 13.21 12.42 1.69
C ILE A 52 12.62 11.21 0.95
N ALA A 53 12.06 11.41 -0.23
CA ALA A 53 11.47 10.35 -1.06
C ALA A 53 12.51 9.29 -1.45
N GLY A 54 13.71 9.72 -1.86
CA GLY A 54 14.81 8.81 -2.16
C GLY A 54 15.26 8.00 -0.94
N ARG A 55 15.34 8.62 0.25
CA ARG A 55 15.66 7.91 1.50
C ARG A 55 14.57 6.93 1.94
N ALA A 56 13.32 7.24 1.62
CA ALA A 56 12.17 6.38 1.91
C ALA A 56 11.99 5.25 0.88
N GLY A 57 12.80 5.19 -0.19
CA GLY A 57 12.68 4.19 -1.24
C GLY A 57 11.41 4.35 -2.09
N LEU A 58 10.86 5.57 -2.17
CA LEU A 58 9.67 5.85 -2.97
C LEU A 58 9.96 5.75 -4.47
N PRO A 59 8.98 5.35 -5.28
CA PRO A 59 9.19 5.10 -6.71
C PRO A 59 9.56 6.37 -7.48
N GLN A 60 10.36 6.18 -8.53
CA GLN A 60 10.78 7.27 -9.41
C GLN A 60 9.62 7.72 -10.32
N SER A 61 9.62 9.00 -10.70
CA SER A 61 8.65 9.53 -11.64
C SER A 61 8.69 8.80 -12.98
N GLY A 62 7.53 8.50 -13.56
CA GLY A 62 7.42 7.81 -14.84
C GLY A 62 5.96 7.67 -15.27
N ALA A 63 5.71 7.59 -16.57
CA ALA A 63 4.36 7.40 -17.11
C ALA A 63 4.23 6.00 -17.70
N GLY A 64 3.12 5.32 -17.40
CA GLY A 64 2.83 3.97 -17.90
C GLY A 64 3.90 2.93 -17.58
N VAL A 65 4.60 3.04 -16.44
CA VAL A 65 5.64 2.07 -16.07
C VAL A 65 5.01 0.72 -15.73
N PRO A 66 5.68 -0.42 -16.01
CA PRO A 66 5.21 -1.73 -15.58
C PRO A 66 5.01 -1.76 -14.07
N ALA A 67 3.87 -2.29 -13.63
CA ALA A 67 3.51 -2.42 -12.22
C ALA A 67 3.26 -3.88 -11.88
N LEU A 68 3.88 -4.34 -10.79
CA LEU A 68 3.71 -5.69 -10.26
C LEU A 68 3.54 -5.59 -8.74
N ILE A 69 2.41 -6.08 -8.26
CA ILE A 69 2.07 -6.11 -6.84
C ILE A 69 1.96 -7.57 -6.40
N ARG A 70 2.60 -7.89 -5.29
CA ARG A 70 2.44 -9.17 -4.59
C ARG A 70 1.98 -8.92 -3.17
N VAL A 71 0.92 -9.60 -2.78
CA VAL A 71 0.40 -9.60 -1.40
C VAL A 71 0.58 -11.00 -0.86
N SER A 72 1.21 -11.13 0.31
CA SER A 72 1.40 -12.41 0.99
C SER A 72 1.11 -12.26 2.48
N MET A 73 0.91 -13.37 3.19
CA MET A 73 0.72 -13.36 4.65
C MET A 73 2.01 -13.75 5.38
N ASP A 74 2.35 -13.01 6.42
CA ASP A 74 3.28 -13.39 7.48
C ASP A 74 2.53 -13.34 8.83
N GLY A 75 2.04 -14.51 9.25
CA GLY A 75 1.13 -14.64 10.39
C GLY A 75 -0.15 -13.83 10.20
N ASP A 76 -0.30 -12.78 11.02
CA ASP A 76 -1.43 -11.86 11.00
C ASP A 76 -1.16 -10.56 10.22
N THR A 77 -0.07 -10.50 9.46
CA THR A 77 0.36 -9.31 8.73
C THR A 77 0.39 -9.61 7.22
N GLU A 78 -0.22 -8.73 6.42
CA GLU A 78 -0.03 -8.74 4.98
C GLU A 78 1.27 -8.04 4.62
N ILE A 79 2.12 -8.70 3.84
CA ILE A 79 3.34 -8.15 3.26
C ILE A 79 3.03 -7.80 1.81
N ILE A 80 3.12 -6.51 1.48
CA ILE A 80 2.82 -5.99 0.15
C ILE A 80 4.11 -5.52 -0.48
N THR A 81 4.56 -6.24 -1.51
CA THR A 81 5.70 -5.85 -2.34
C THR A 81 5.19 -5.22 -3.62
N ARG A 82 5.68 -4.03 -3.94
CA ARG A 82 5.34 -3.29 -5.16
C ARG A 82 6.61 -3.07 -5.96
N ASP A 83 6.57 -3.44 -7.23
CA ASP A 83 7.60 -3.15 -8.22
C ASP A 83 6.99 -2.24 -9.28
N TYR A 84 7.56 -1.04 -9.39
CA TYR A 84 7.20 -0.08 -10.42
C TYR A 84 8.43 0.22 -11.28
N GLY A 85 8.47 -0.35 -12.48
CA GLY A 85 9.58 -0.15 -13.43
C GLY A 85 10.96 -0.50 -12.86
N GLY A 86 11.05 -1.48 -11.95
CA GLY A 86 12.29 -1.90 -11.29
C GLY A 86 12.55 -1.22 -9.95
N THR A 87 11.75 -0.22 -9.55
CA THR A 87 11.81 0.32 -8.18
C THR A 87 10.93 -0.51 -7.27
N VAL A 88 11.55 -1.28 -6.38
CA VAL A 88 10.85 -2.19 -5.46
C VAL A 88 10.78 -1.59 -4.06
N PHE A 89 9.59 -1.60 -3.47
CA PHE A 89 9.40 -1.31 -2.05
C PHE A 89 8.34 -2.21 -1.42
N GLU A 90 8.45 -2.38 -0.11
CA GLU A 90 7.60 -3.26 0.69
C GLU A 90 6.89 -2.48 1.79
N THR A 91 5.62 -2.80 2.02
CA THR A 91 4.90 -2.35 3.21
C THR A 91 4.29 -3.51 3.96
N ARG A 92 4.03 -3.30 5.25
CA ARG A 92 3.42 -4.28 6.15
C ARG A 92 2.07 -3.77 6.64
N GLN A 93 1.04 -4.59 6.51
CA GLN A 93 -0.32 -4.26 6.87
C GLN A 93 -0.87 -5.18 7.94
N SER A 94 -1.43 -4.62 9.00
CA SER A 94 -2.02 -5.39 10.09
C SER A 94 -3.33 -4.77 10.56
N ALA A 95 -4.22 -5.60 11.09
CA ALA A 95 -5.44 -5.16 11.72
C ALA A 95 -5.16 -4.83 13.19
N VAL A 96 -5.58 -3.65 13.66
CA VAL A 96 -5.43 -3.22 15.05
C VAL A 96 -6.76 -2.79 15.64
N SER A 97 -7.05 -3.23 16.86
CA SER A 97 -8.23 -2.78 17.61
C SER A 97 -7.96 -1.44 18.27
N THR A 98 -8.89 -0.50 18.13
CA THR A 98 -8.85 0.82 18.77
C THR A 98 -10.19 1.08 19.48
N PRO A 99 -10.27 2.07 20.39
CA PRO A 99 -11.55 2.48 20.97
C PRO A 99 -12.60 2.93 19.94
N ARG A 100 -12.19 3.23 18.70
CA ARG A 100 -13.07 3.63 17.59
C ARG A 100 -13.34 2.49 16.60
N GLY A 101 -13.03 1.25 16.97
CA GLY A 101 -13.16 0.04 16.15
C GLY A 101 -11.85 -0.42 15.52
N MET A 102 -11.94 -1.41 14.63
CA MET A 102 -10.78 -1.95 13.92
C MET A 102 -10.21 -0.92 12.94
N ARG A 103 -8.88 -0.89 12.82
CA ARG A 103 -8.13 -0.02 11.91
C ARG A 103 -7.08 -0.82 11.17
N LEU A 104 -6.75 -0.34 9.98
CA LEU A 104 -5.59 -0.82 9.24
C LEU A 104 -4.36 -0.04 9.72
N ARG A 105 -3.31 -0.77 10.06
CA ARG A 105 -1.98 -0.22 10.30
C ARG A 105 -1.11 -0.51 9.10
N GLU A 106 -0.75 0.52 8.34
CA GLU A 106 0.18 0.48 7.21
C GLU A 106 1.57 0.91 7.70
N GLN A 107 2.57 0.05 7.57
CA GLN A 107 3.96 0.37 7.91
C GLN A 107 4.83 0.39 6.65
N VAL A 108 5.52 1.51 6.45
CA VAL A 108 6.55 1.71 5.42
C VAL A 108 7.83 2.19 6.10
N GLY A 109 8.84 1.32 6.13
CA GLY A 109 10.07 1.59 6.90
C GLY A 109 9.76 1.90 8.37
N SER A 110 10.16 3.09 8.82
CA SER A 110 9.92 3.58 10.19
C SER A 110 8.61 4.37 10.35
N VAL A 111 7.87 4.59 9.27
CA VAL A 111 6.61 5.33 9.26
C VAL A 111 5.45 4.35 9.39
N VAL A 112 4.50 4.67 10.25
CA VAL A 112 3.28 3.88 10.46
C VAL A 112 2.09 4.80 10.31
N PHE A 113 1.18 4.45 9.40
CA PHE A 113 -0.12 5.10 9.26
C PHE A 113 -1.20 4.24 9.93
N THR A 114 -2.12 4.90 10.64
CA THR A 114 -3.34 4.26 11.15
C THR A 114 -4.52 4.79 10.34
N LEU A 115 -5.21 3.87 9.66
CA LEU A 115 -6.20 4.17 8.65
C LEU A 115 -7.55 3.57 9.04
N ARG A 116 -8.60 4.36 8.92
CA ARG A 116 -9.97 3.87 8.87
C ARG A 116 -10.28 3.51 7.42
N LEU A 117 -10.76 2.29 7.22
CA LEU A 117 -11.19 1.82 5.91
C LEU A 117 -12.68 2.07 5.72
N GLU A 118 -13.07 2.40 4.49
CA GLU A 118 -14.46 2.57 4.09
C GLU A 118 -14.71 1.84 2.78
N ALA A 119 -15.38 0.69 2.87
CA ALA A 119 -15.72 -0.11 1.70
C ALA A 119 -17.05 0.33 1.09
N GLY A 120 -17.13 0.24 -0.24
CA GLY A 120 -18.33 0.49 -1.01
C GLY A 120 -18.36 -0.33 -2.31
N PRO A 121 -19.49 -0.29 -3.03
CA PRO A 121 -19.67 -1.08 -4.24
C PRO A 121 -18.70 -0.71 -5.38
N HIS A 122 -18.07 0.47 -5.29
CA HIS A 122 -17.12 0.96 -6.29
C HIS A 122 -15.65 0.74 -5.88
N GLY A 123 -15.37 0.34 -4.64
CA GLY A 123 -14.01 0.15 -4.14
C GLY A 123 -13.84 0.47 -2.66
N LEU A 124 -12.65 0.94 -2.31
CA LEU A 124 -12.18 1.13 -0.94
C LEU A 124 -11.53 2.51 -0.78
N ASP A 125 -11.91 3.24 0.27
CA ASP A 125 -11.28 4.50 0.65
C ASP A 125 -10.51 4.35 1.97
N PHE A 126 -9.32 4.96 2.00
CA PHE A 126 -8.43 4.93 3.14
C PHE A 126 -8.39 6.32 3.78
N HIS A 127 -8.91 6.41 5.00
CA HIS A 127 -8.95 7.66 5.76
C HIS A 127 -7.87 7.65 6.83
N GLN A 128 -6.84 8.47 6.65
CA GLN A 128 -5.78 8.60 7.65
C GLN A 128 -6.32 9.22 8.94
N GLU A 129 -6.18 8.51 10.06
CA GLU A 129 -6.49 9.03 11.40
C GLU A 129 -5.22 9.50 12.13
N ASN A 130 -4.11 8.80 11.96
CA ASN A 130 -2.84 9.14 12.58
C ASN A 130 -1.63 8.65 11.76
N ALA A 131 -0.46 9.22 12.03
CA ALA A 131 0.81 8.67 11.58
C ALA A 131 1.88 8.85 12.67
N THR A 132 2.74 7.85 12.83
CA THR A 132 3.91 7.89 13.71
C THR A 132 5.19 7.64 12.93
N VAL A 133 6.31 8.19 13.42
CA VAL A 133 7.65 7.94 12.87
C VAL A 133 8.51 7.42 13.99
N MET A 134 9.12 6.24 13.78
CA MET A 134 9.87 5.52 14.83
C MET A 134 9.05 5.30 16.11
N GLY A 135 7.72 5.14 15.98
CA GLY A 135 6.80 4.94 17.10
C GLY A 135 6.34 6.22 17.81
N VAL A 136 6.87 7.39 17.45
CA VAL A 136 6.50 8.68 18.07
C VAL A 136 5.44 9.39 17.22
N PRO A 137 4.31 9.84 17.80
CA PRO A 137 3.36 10.68 17.08
C PRO A 137 3.99 12.03 16.75
N LEU A 138 3.92 12.43 15.48
CA LEU A 138 4.47 13.71 15.05
C LEU A 138 3.47 14.86 15.26
N PRO A 139 3.95 16.08 15.57
CA PRO A 139 3.13 17.29 15.48
C PRO A 139 2.49 17.40 14.09
N GLY A 140 1.28 17.95 14.02
CA GLY A 140 0.51 17.99 12.77
C GLY A 140 1.24 18.62 11.57
N PHE A 141 2.16 19.57 11.81
CA PHE A 141 2.96 20.25 10.78
C PHE A 141 4.18 19.44 10.28
N LEU A 142 4.50 18.29 10.90
CA LEU A 142 5.54 17.36 10.41
C LEU A 142 4.96 16.01 9.99
N ARG A 143 3.68 15.79 10.27
CA ARG A 143 3.05 14.49 10.11
C ARG A 143 2.83 14.20 8.61
N PRO A 144 3.35 13.07 8.08
CA PRO A 144 3.04 12.63 6.73
C PRO A 144 1.54 12.50 6.51
N ILE A 145 1.09 12.85 5.32
CA ILE A 145 -0.30 12.76 4.88
C ILE A 145 -0.34 11.69 3.80
N LEU A 146 -1.20 10.69 3.99
CA LEU A 146 -1.50 9.62 3.07
C LEU A 146 -2.94 9.77 2.60
N HIS A 147 -3.11 9.87 1.28
CA HIS A 147 -4.38 9.68 0.61
C HIS A 147 -4.28 8.40 -0.21
N ALA A 148 -5.16 7.45 0.02
CA ALA A 148 -5.22 6.23 -0.78
C ALA A 148 -6.67 5.88 -1.11
N ARG A 149 -6.87 5.43 -2.34
CA ARG A 149 -8.15 4.93 -2.82
C ARG A 149 -7.93 3.80 -3.79
N GLU A 150 -8.83 2.83 -3.72
CA GLU A 150 -8.90 1.71 -4.65
C GLU A 150 -10.29 1.70 -5.29
N ARG A 151 -10.35 1.39 -6.57
CA ARG A 151 -11.59 1.27 -7.35
C ARG A 151 -11.53 0.02 -8.21
N ALA A 152 -12.68 -0.38 -8.74
CA ALA A 152 -12.76 -1.40 -9.77
C ALA A 152 -13.43 -0.84 -11.01
N ASP A 153 -12.86 -1.14 -12.17
CA ASP A 153 -13.44 -0.81 -13.47
C ASP A 153 -13.16 -1.95 -14.45
N ALA A 154 -14.20 -2.44 -15.13
CA ALA A 154 -14.12 -3.53 -16.12
C ALA A 154 -13.27 -4.76 -15.67
N GLY A 155 -13.29 -5.10 -14.37
CA GLY A 155 -12.50 -6.21 -13.81
C GLY A 155 -11.02 -5.89 -13.55
N GLU A 156 -10.58 -4.66 -13.80
CA GLU A 156 -9.29 -4.14 -13.36
C GLU A 156 -9.41 -3.54 -11.95
N HIS A 157 -8.37 -3.73 -11.15
CA HIS A 157 -8.18 -3.03 -9.90
C HIS A 157 -7.44 -1.71 -10.15
N LEU A 158 -8.10 -0.60 -9.87
CA LEU A 158 -7.52 0.74 -9.98
C LEU A 158 -7.05 1.19 -8.61
N PHE A 159 -5.85 1.75 -8.53
CA PHE A 159 -5.31 2.32 -7.30
C PHE A 159 -4.84 3.74 -7.52
N GLU A 160 -4.94 4.56 -6.49
CA GLU A 160 -4.31 5.87 -6.43
C GLU A 160 -3.86 6.13 -5.00
N VAL A 161 -2.58 6.46 -4.86
CA VAL A 161 -1.94 6.74 -3.58
C VAL A 161 -1.11 8.00 -3.72
N GLU A 162 -1.27 8.91 -2.76
CA GLU A 162 -0.47 10.11 -2.62
C GLU A 162 0.08 10.18 -1.20
N VAL A 163 1.38 10.45 -1.09
CA VAL A 163 2.04 10.76 0.16
C VAL A 163 2.61 12.18 0.06
N ALA A 164 2.32 12.99 1.06
CA ALA A 164 2.78 14.36 1.16
C ALA A 164 3.33 14.68 2.56
N LEU A 165 4.15 15.72 2.65
CA LEU A 165 4.59 16.30 3.90
C LEU A 165 4.08 17.74 4.02
N PRO A 166 3.55 18.16 5.18
CA PRO A 166 3.16 19.55 5.38
C PRO A 166 4.35 20.48 5.14
N GLY A 167 4.11 21.56 4.38
CA GLY A 167 5.14 22.53 4.00
C GLY A 167 6.11 22.08 2.90
N LEU A 168 6.24 20.77 2.61
CA LEU A 168 7.09 20.24 1.54
C LEU A 168 6.31 19.72 0.32
N GLY A 169 4.98 19.69 0.41
CA GLY A 169 4.12 19.24 -0.68
C GLY A 169 4.19 17.73 -0.89
N ARG A 170 3.84 17.31 -2.11
CA ARG A 170 3.83 15.89 -2.49
C ARG A 170 5.25 15.32 -2.44
N LEU A 171 5.37 14.14 -1.84
CA LEU A 171 6.56 13.29 -1.93
C LEU A 171 6.45 12.33 -3.11
N VAL A 172 5.28 11.74 -3.27
CA VAL A 172 4.95 10.87 -4.41
C VAL A 172 3.44 10.80 -4.58
N ARG A 173 2.99 10.72 -5.83
CA ARG A 173 1.66 10.23 -6.18
C ARG A 173 1.84 9.16 -7.23
N TYR A 174 1.14 8.05 -7.07
CA TYR A 174 1.08 7.05 -8.11
C TYR A 174 -0.34 6.55 -8.27
N ARG A 175 -0.72 6.28 -9.51
CA ARG A 175 -2.01 5.73 -9.87
C ARG A 175 -1.84 4.69 -10.95
N GLY A 176 -2.69 3.69 -10.97
CA GLY A 176 -2.55 2.63 -11.95
C GLY A 176 -3.75 1.72 -12.01
N ARG A 177 -3.60 0.72 -12.88
CA ARG A 177 -4.57 -0.34 -13.11
C ARG A 177 -3.84 -1.67 -13.11
N LEU A 178 -4.48 -2.67 -12.51
CA LEU A 178 -3.92 -3.99 -12.32
C LEU A 178 -4.95 -5.05 -12.68
N ARG A 179 -4.47 -6.20 -13.14
CA ARG A 179 -5.26 -7.41 -13.28
C ARG A 179 -4.62 -8.54 -12.46
N PRO A 180 -5.40 -9.48 -11.94
CA PRO A 180 -4.84 -10.70 -11.34
C PRO A 180 -3.93 -11.40 -12.35
N SER A 181 -2.72 -11.72 -11.92
CA SER A 181 -1.75 -12.52 -12.68
C SER A 181 -1.75 -13.92 -12.09
N GLY A 182 -2.03 -14.92 -12.94
CA GLY A 182 -1.96 -16.33 -12.55
C GLY A 182 -0.50 -16.73 -12.37
N THR A 183 0.06 -16.54 -11.18
CA THR A 183 1.45 -16.88 -10.80
C THR A 183 2.51 -15.98 -11.45
N GLY A 184 2.78 -14.83 -10.85
CA GLY A 184 4.03 -14.11 -11.13
C GLY A 184 5.22 -14.76 -10.42
N PRO A 185 6.47 -14.56 -10.92
CA PRO A 185 7.68 -15.09 -10.29
C PRO A 185 7.79 -14.65 -8.82
N VAL A 186 8.51 -15.35 -7.94
CA VAL A 186 8.79 -14.83 -6.59
C VAL A 186 10.01 -13.91 -6.72
N LEU A 187 9.88 -12.60 -6.43
CA LEU A 187 11.07 -11.74 -6.30
C LEU A 187 11.75 -12.05 -4.96
N PRO A 188 13.09 -12.09 -4.91
CA PRO A 188 13.81 -12.25 -3.65
C PRO A 188 13.49 -11.10 -2.70
N ARG A 189 13.50 -11.38 -1.39
CA ARG A 189 13.19 -10.36 -0.37
C ARG A 189 14.21 -9.21 -0.46
N SER A 190 13.80 -7.99 -0.10
CA SER A 190 14.71 -6.83 -0.06
C SER A 190 15.97 -7.05 0.78
N ASP A 191 15.88 -7.96 1.76
CA ASP A 191 16.98 -8.35 2.65
C ASP A 191 17.96 -9.33 1.98
N GLU A 192 17.53 -10.07 0.95
CA GLU A 192 18.39 -10.95 0.13
C GLU A 192 19.11 -10.19 -1.00
N MET A 193 18.66 -8.97 -1.31
CA MET A 193 19.30 -8.08 -2.29
C MET A 193 20.41 -7.21 -1.68
N LYS A 194 20.71 -7.38 -0.39
CA LYS A 194 21.87 -6.77 0.27
C LYS A 194 22.75 -7.83 0.91
N SER A 195 23.63 -8.44 0.11
CA SER A 195 24.96 -8.79 0.60
C SER A 195 26.02 -8.55 -0.49
N PRO A 196 27.15 -7.88 -0.16
CA PRO A 196 28.14 -7.39 -1.10
C PRO A 196 29.30 -8.36 -1.36
N VAL A 197 30.06 -8.01 -2.40
CA VAL A 197 31.37 -8.52 -2.88
C VAL A 197 31.30 -9.64 -3.92
#